data_AF-A0A669Q0N4-F1
#
_entry.id   AF-A0A669Q0N4-F1
#
_cell.length_a   1.000
_cell.length_b   1.000
_cell.length_c   1.000
_cell.angle_alpha   90.00
_cell.angle_beta   90.00
_cell.angle_gamma   90.00
#
_symmetry.space_group_name_H-M   'P 1'
#
loop_
_entity.id
_entity.type
_entity.pdbx_description
1 polymer ?
#
loop_
_entity_poly.entity_id
_entity_poly.type
_entity_poly.pdbx_seq_one_letter_code
_entity_poly.pdbx_strand_id
1 'polypeptide(L)'
;MASPSRRLQTKPVITCLKSVLLTYTFVFWVSGIVLLAVGVWGRVSLAVYFSLLDEKATNVPFVLMGAGVVVVLLGTFGCFATCRGSTWMLKLYAMLLSLIFLIVLVAAVVGFVFRHEIKTNFESNLNLALKNYNGTMDHHSEAVDTIQRTLHCCGVQNYSDWEKTEYFTQKGIPQSCCKSQDDCSVEDLRDPSKAKQKVFVDGCFLLVTSTMESKMSVVAGISFGIACFQLVGIILACCLSQYITNNQYEMV
;
A
#
# COMPACT_ATOMS: atom_id res chain seq x y z
N MET A 1 23.72 45.57 8.11
CA MET A 1 23.01 45.73 9.40
C MET A 1 21.51 45.94 9.15
N ALA A 2 20.69 44.92 9.40
CA ALA A 2 19.23 45.07 9.31
C ALA A 2 18.67 45.88 10.50
N SER A 3 17.67 46.71 10.24
CA SER A 3 16.97 47.52 11.25
C SER A 3 16.36 46.63 12.35
N PRO A 4 16.39 47.05 13.64
CA PRO A 4 15.80 46.32 14.78
C PRO A 4 14.32 45.93 14.57
N SER A 5 13.56 46.75 13.85
CA SER A 5 12.15 46.48 13.48
C SER A 5 12.02 45.23 12.59
N ARG A 6 12.96 45.06 11.64
CA ARG A 6 13.01 43.91 10.73
C ARG A 6 13.32 42.60 11.47
N ARG A 7 14.13 42.66 12.54
CA ARG A 7 14.47 41.51 13.41
C ARG A 7 13.34 41.08 14.36
N LEU A 8 12.49 42.01 14.80
CA LEU A 8 11.31 41.68 15.62
C LEU A 8 10.22 40.98 14.79
N GLN A 9 10.08 41.39 13.52
CA GLN A 9 9.09 40.84 12.60
C GLN A 9 9.46 39.45 12.06
N THR A 10 10.76 39.08 12.05
CA THR A 10 11.24 37.79 11.54
C THR A 10 11.11 36.63 12.54
N LYS A 11 11.20 36.90 13.85
CA LYS A 11 11.00 35.90 14.91
C LYS A 11 9.63 35.19 14.87
N PRO A 12 8.48 35.89 14.80
CA PRO A 12 7.18 35.22 14.76
C PRO A 12 6.99 34.39 13.49
N VAL A 13 7.56 34.82 12.35
CA VAL A 13 7.53 34.07 11.09
C VAL A 13 8.32 32.76 11.19
N ILE A 14 9.53 32.78 11.78
CA ILE A 14 10.32 31.56 12.03
C ILE A 14 9.56 30.60 12.95
N THR A 15 8.99 31.13 14.03
CA THR A 15 8.22 30.31 14.98
C THR A 15 7.01 29.68 14.31
N CYS A 16 6.29 30.45 13.48
CA CYS A 16 5.16 29.95 12.69
C CYS A 16 5.60 28.83 11.74
N LEU A 17 6.64 29.05 10.92
CA LEU A 17 7.17 28.05 9.98
C LEU A 17 7.65 26.78 10.69
N LYS A 18 8.35 26.92 11.84
CA LYS A 18 8.74 25.79 12.67
C LYS A 18 7.53 25.03 13.20
N SER A 19 6.52 25.74 13.68
CA SER A 19 5.29 25.11 14.19
C SER A 19 4.58 24.32 13.10
N VAL A 20 4.41 24.90 11.90
CA VAL A 20 3.75 24.23 10.77
C VAL A 20 4.55 23.02 10.32
N LEU A 21 5.88 23.14 10.21
CA LEU A 21 6.74 22.02 9.82
C LEU A 21 6.76 20.91 10.89
N LEU A 22 6.72 21.25 12.19
CA LEU A 22 6.59 20.27 13.26
C LEU A 22 5.24 19.54 13.22
N THR A 23 4.14 20.26 12.96
CA THR A 23 2.83 19.62 12.78
C THR A 23 2.85 18.67 11.58
N TYR A 24 3.44 19.09 10.46
CA TYR A 24 3.62 18.26 9.27
C TYR A 24 4.41 16.98 9.58
N THR A 25 5.57 17.10 10.23
CA THR A 25 6.42 15.94 10.55
C THR A 25 5.78 15.02 11.57
N PHE A 26 4.99 15.56 12.52
CA PHE A 26 4.25 14.77 13.49
C PHE A 26 3.14 13.94 12.83
N VAL A 27 2.36 14.53 11.92
CA VAL A 27 1.33 13.80 11.14
C VAL A 27 1.98 12.67 10.32
N PHE A 28 3.11 12.96 9.68
CA PHE A 28 3.86 11.96 8.91
C PHE A 28 4.42 10.85 9.80
N TRP A 29 4.90 11.18 11.00
CA TRP A 29 5.39 10.20 11.95
C TRP A 29 4.29 9.26 12.45
N VAL A 30 3.12 9.81 12.80
CA VAL A 30 1.95 9.03 13.22
C VAL A 30 1.47 8.12 12.09
N SER A 31 1.41 8.61 10.84
CA SER A 31 1.02 7.76 9.70
C SER A 31 2.00 6.62 9.48
N GLY A 32 3.31 6.84 9.68
CA GLY A 32 4.32 5.79 9.66
C GLY A 32 4.09 4.70 10.71
N ILE A 33 3.72 5.07 11.94
CA ILE A 33 3.38 4.10 13.00
C ILE A 33 2.14 3.30 12.63
N VAL A 34 1.11 3.95 12.10
CA VAL A 34 -0.10 3.25 11.64
C VAL A 34 0.24 2.26 10.53
N LEU A 35 1.05 2.66 9.55
CA LEU A 35 1.52 1.76 8.48
C LEU A 35 2.32 0.58 9.01
N LEU A 36 3.21 0.81 9.99
CA LEU A 36 3.94 -0.26 10.67
C LEU A 36 3.01 -1.21 11.40
N ALA A 37 2.07 -0.68 12.18
CA ALA A 37 1.11 -1.48 12.93
C ALA A 37 0.25 -2.33 11.99
N VAL A 38 -0.23 -1.77 10.88
CA VAL A 38 -0.97 -2.50 9.84
C VAL A 38 -0.09 -3.54 9.16
N GLY A 39 1.17 -3.22 8.84
CA GLY A 39 2.11 -4.17 8.25
C GLY A 39 2.38 -5.36 9.18
N VAL A 40 2.65 -5.11 10.46
CA VAL A 40 2.84 -6.13 11.49
C VAL A 40 1.56 -6.92 11.70
N TRP A 41 0.41 -6.26 11.82
CA TRP A 41 -0.89 -6.91 11.94
C TRP A 41 -1.18 -7.83 10.76
N GLY A 42 -0.91 -7.38 9.53
CA GLY A 42 -1.02 -8.20 8.34
C GLY A 42 -0.10 -9.42 8.41
N ARG A 43 1.16 -9.22 8.84
CA ARG A 43 2.14 -10.29 9.02
C ARG A 43 1.71 -11.29 10.08
N VAL A 44 1.15 -10.85 11.22
CA VAL A 44 0.70 -11.70 12.33
C VAL A 44 -0.60 -12.42 11.96
N SER A 45 -1.57 -11.70 11.40
CA SER A 45 -2.84 -12.27 10.94
C SER A 45 -2.57 -13.36 9.91
N LEU A 46 -1.63 -13.14 8.98
CA LEU A 46 -1.19 -14.16 8.05
C LEU A 46 -0.30 -15.23 8.73
N ALA A 47 0.50 -14.91 9.75
CA ALA A 47 1.36 -15.86 10.45
C ALA A 47 0.62 -16.91 11.29
N VAL A 48 -0.58 -16.60 11.80
CA VAL A 48 -1.45 -17.60 12.44
C VAL A 48 -1.89 -18.68 11.44
N TYR A 49 -1.90 -18.36 10.14
CA TYR A 49 -2.09 -19.34 9.06
C TYR A 49 -0.77 -19.97 8.59
N PHE A 50 0.33 -19.20 8.52
CA PHE A 50 1.67 -19.70 8.12
C PHE A 50 2.39 -20.58 9.15
N SER A 51 1.95 -20.62 10.41
CA SER A 51 2.54 -21.54 11.41
C SER A 51 2.32 -23.03 11.06
N LEU A 52 1.52 -23.31 10.03
CA LEU A 52 1.27 -24.64 9.48
C LEU A 52 2.03 -24.91 8.17
N LEU A 53 2.74 -23.94 7.59
CA LEU A 53 3.25 -24.04 6.22
C LEU A 53 4.62 -23.41 5.99
N ASP A 54 5.47 -24.21 5.36
CA ASP A 54 6.82 -23.88 4.94
C ASP A 54 6.84 -22.74 3.89
N GLU A 55 7.94 -22.00 3.89
CA GLU A 55 8.10 -20.65 3.38
C GLU A 55 7.54 -20.36 1.96
N LYS A 56 6.73 -19.29 1.85
CA LYS A 56 7.01 -18.04 1.09
C LYS A 56 5.75 -17.19 0.99
N ALA A 57 5.45 -16.53 2.11
CA ALA A 57 4.40 -15.54 2.24
C ALA A 57 4.60 -14.35 1.29
N THR A 58 3.50 -13.84 0.76
CA THR A 58 3.39 -12.61 -0.05
C THR A 58 4.28 -11.48 0.49
N ASN A 59 5.08 -10.83 -0.37
CA ASN A 59 5.98 -9.73 0.04
C ASN A 59 5.26 -8.45 0.50
N VAL A 60 3.93 -8.38 0.38
CA VAL A 60 3.14 -7.16 0.62
C VAL A 60 3.23 -6.64 2.07
N PRO A 61 3.04 -7.45 3.14
CA PRO A 61 3.20 -6.97 4.51
C PRO A 61 4.62 -6.46 4.80
N PHE A 62 5.64 -7.09 4.23
CA PHE A 62 7.04 -6.65 4.37
C PHE A 62 7.29 -5.29 3.70
N VAL A 63 6.70 -5.05 2.52
CA VAL A 63 6.75 -3.74 1.86
C VAL A 63 6.06 -2.67 2.72
N LEU A 64 4.89 -2.96 3.29
CA LEU A 64 4.19 -2.04 4.20
C LEU A 64 5.02 -1.73 5.46
N MET A 65 5.62 -2.76 6.06
CA MET A 65 6.51 -2.59 7.21
C MET A 65 7.74 -1.74 6.84
N GLY A 66 8.41 -2.04 5.72
CA GLY A 66 9.57 -1.27 5.27
C GLY A 66 9.24 0.20 5.01
N ALA A 67 8.14 0.47 4.31
CA ALA A 67 7.65 1.82 4.07
C ALA A 67 7.34 2.55 5.38
N GLY A 68 6.65 1.88 6.32
CA GLY A 68 6.35 2.44 7.64
C GLY A 68 7.60 2.82 8.44
N VAL A 69 8.64 1.97 8.45
CA VAL A 69 9.91 2.27 9.13
C VAL A 69 10.54 3.53 8.55
N VAL A 70 10.63 3.60 7.21
CA VAL A 70 11.22 4.75 6.52
C VAL A 70 10.47 6.04 6.86
N VAL A 71 9.13 6.00 6.85
CA VAL A 71 8.28 7.15 7.20
C VAL A 71 8.51 7.60 8.65
N VAL A 72 8.58 6.67 9.60
CA VAL A 72 8.88 6.97 11.01
C VAL A 72 10.25 7.62 11.17
N LEU A 73 11.30 7.07 10.54
CA LEU A 73 12.66 7.62 10.59
C LEU A 73 12.74 9.03 10.00
N LEU A 74 12.05 9.28 8.88
CA LEU A 74 11.98 10.61 8.28
C LEU A 74 11.20 11.59 9.15
N GLY A 75 10.12 11.13 9.80
CA GLY A 75 9.35 11.93 10.75
C GLY A 75 10.18 12.35 11.97
N THR A 76 10.90 11.41 12.59
CA THR A 76 11.78 11.71 13.74
C THR A 76 12.93 12.63 13.33
N PHE A 77 13.56 12.37 12.17
CA PHE A 77 14.62 13.22 11.65
C PHE A 77 14.13 14.63 11.31
N GLY A 78 12.95 14.77 10.69
CA GLY A 78 12.34 16.06 10.39
C GLY A 78 11.99 16.86 11.66
N CYS A 79 11.46 16.19 12.68
CA CYS A 79 11.23 16.79 13.99
C CYS A 79 12.54 17.27 14.62
N PHE A 80 13.58 16.42 14.65
CA PHE A 80 14.89 16.77 15.19
C PHE A 80 15.55 17.94 14.43
N ALA A 81 15.49 17.93 13.10
CA ALA A 81 15.99 19.01 12.24
C ALA A 81 15.30 20.35 12.54
N THR A 82 13.98 20.33 12.75
CA THR A 82 13.17 21.53 13.02
C THR A 82 13.42 22.09 14.42
N CYS A 83 13.47 21.22 15.43
CA CYS A 83 13.77 21.58 16.82
C CYS A 83 15.18 22.16 16.96
N ARG A 84 16.18 21.49 16.40
CA ARG A 84 17.57 21.95 16.43
C ARG A 84 17.76 23.24 15.61
N GLY A 85 16.89 23.50 14.63
CA GLY A 85 16.94 24.70 13.80
C GLY A 85 18.22 24.81 12.97
N SER A 86 18.94 23.70 12.76
CA SER A 86 20.16 23.67 11.97
C SER A 86 19.82 23.72 10.48
N THR A 87 20.34 24.71 9.77
CA THR A 87 20.10 24.91 8.33
C THR A 87 20.57 23.72 7.51
N TRP A 88 21.71 23.14 7.86
CA TRP A 88 22.24 21.95 7.18
C TRP A 88 21.31 20.75 7.31
N MET A 89 20.75 20.53 8.51
CA MET A 89 19.82 19.42 8.75
C MET A 89 18.49 19.60 8.03
N LEU A 90 17.97 20.83 7.97
CA LEU A 90 16.75 21.15 7.22
C LEU A 90 16.96 20.96 5.71
N LYS A 91 18.13 21.33 5.17
CA LYS A 91 18.50 21.06 3.77
C LYS A 91 18.60 19.56 3.49
N LEU A 92 19.23 18.80 4.38
CA LEU A 92 19.29 17.34 4.28
C LEU A 92 17.89 16.71 4.30
N TYR A 93 17.02 17.19 5.19
CA TYR A 93 15.63 16.73 5.25
C TYR A 93 14.87 17.01 3.95
N ALA A 94 14.97 18.23 3.41
CA ALA A 94 14.37 18.59 2.12
C ALA A 94 14.92 17.73 0.96
N MET A 95 16.21 17.43 0.96
CA MET A 95 16.84 16.56 -0.05
C MET A 95 16.31 15.13 0.03
N LEU A 96 16.19 14.55 1.23
CA LEU A 96 15.61 13.21 1.43
C LEU A 96 14.15 13.15 0.96
N LEU A 97 13.33 14.15 1.33
CA LEU A 97 11.93 14.22 0.87
C LEU A 97 11.83 14.34 -0.66
N SER A 98 12.75 15.09 -1.29
CA SER A 98 12.81 15.24 -2.75
C SER A 98 13.22 13.93 -3.44
N LEU A 99 14.18 13.19 -2.89
CA LEU A 99 14.57 11.88 -3.41
C LEU A 99 13.39 10.91 -3.39
N ILE A 100 12.62 10.88 -2.30
CA ILE A 100 11.42 10.04 -2.18
C ILE A 100 10.36 10.45 -3.18
N PHE A 101 10.14 11.76 -3.36
CA PHE A 101 9.22 12.26 -4.38
C PHE A 101 9.58 11.75 -5.78
N LEU A 102 10.86 11.78 -6.15
CA LEU A 102 11.33 11.24 -7.43
C LEU A 102 11.12 9.73 -7.55
N ILE A 103 11.42 8.96 -6.49
CA ILE A 103 11.19 7.51 -6.48
C ILE A 103 9.70 7.20 -6.67
N VAL A 104 8.82 7.90 -5.95
CA VAL A 104 7.36 7.73 -6.07
C VAL A 104 6.87 8.11 -7.45
N LEU A 105 7.38 9.21 -8.03
CA LEU A 105 7.03 9.63 -9.38
C LEU A 105 7.42 8.57 -10.42
N VAL A 106 8.64 8.04 -10.34
CA VAL A 106 9.11 6.96 -11.23
C VAL A 106 8.24 5.72 -11.05
N ALA A 107 7.97 5.29 -9.82
CA ALA A 107 7.11 4.15 -9.54
C ALA A 107 5.68 4.35 -10.09
N ALA A 108 5.12 5.56 -9.99
CA ALA A 108 3.81 5.88 -10.52
C ALA A 108 3.78 5.82 -12.06
N VAL A 109 4.81 6.36 -12.73
CA VAL A 109 4.94 6.29 -14.20
C VAL A 109 5.10 4.85 -14.67
N VAL A 110 5.98 4.07 -14.03
CA VAL A 110 6.18 2.65 -14.33
C VAL A 110 4.87 1.88 -14.12
N GLY A 111 4.20 2.05 -12.99
CA GLY A 111 2.92 1.41 -12.71
C GLY A 111 1.83 1.76 -13.73
N PHE A 112 1.81 3.01 -14.21
CA PHE A 112 0.86 3.44 -15.24
C PHE A 112 1.18 2.83 -16.61
N VAL A 113 2.45 2.85 -17.03
CA VAL A 113 2.89 2.30 -18.33
C VAL A 113 2.66 0.80 -18.40
N PHE A 114 3.05 0.06 -17.35
CA PHE A 114 2.95 -1.39 -17.30
C PHE A 114 1.59 -1.91 -16.81
N ARG A 115 0.57 -1.04 -16.65
CA ARG A 115 -0.74 -1.45 -16.11
C ARG A 115 -1.41 -2.59 -16.89
N HIS A 116 -1.26 -2.58 -18.22
CA HIS A 116 -1.86 -3.60 -19.07
C HIS A 116 -1.12 -4.95 -18.94
N GLU A 117 0.20 -4.90 -18.84
CA GLU A 117 1.02 -6.09 -18.63
C GLU A 117 0.79 -6.69 -17.25
N ILE A 118 0.63 -5.87 -16.21
CA ILE A 118 0.24 -6.31 -14.87
C ILE A 118 -1.12 -7.04 -14.92
N LYS A 119 -2.10 -6.50 -15.66
CA LYS A 119 -3.40 -7.13 -15.86
C LYS A 119 -3.27 -8.50 -16.55
N THR A 120 -2.55 -8.60 -17.66
CA THR A 120 -2.38 -9.88 -18.38
C THR A 120 -1.58 -10.91 -17.58
N ASN A 121 -0.54 -10.47 -16.88
CA ASN A 121 0.27 -11.34 -16.03
C ASN A 121 -0.54 -11.85 -14.84
N PHE A 122 -1.41 -11.02 -14.26
CA PHE A 122 -2.32 -11.44 -13.20
C PHE A 122 -3.27 -12.55 -13.66
N GLU A 123 -3.87 -12.41 -14.86
CA GLU A 123 -4.72 -13.47 -15.43
C GLU A 123 -3.96 -14.79 -15.62
N SER A 124 -2.77 -14.73 -16.20
CA SER A 124 -1.93 -15.91 -16.45
C SER A 124 -1.52 -16.60 -15.14
N ASN A 125 -1.06 -15.82 -14.15
CA ASN A 125 -0.67 -16.34 -12.84
C ASN A 125 -1.86 -16.97 -12.10
N LEU A 126 -3.05 -16.37 -12.19
CA LEU A 126 -4.25 -16.92 -11.58
C LEU A 126 -4.70 -18.22 -12.27
N ASN A 127 -4.61 -18.31 -13.59
CA ASN A 127 -4.85 -19.55 -14.34
C ASN A 127 -3.89 -20.66 -13.92
N LEU A 128 -2.59 -20.35 -13.79
CA LEU A 128 -1.58 -21.32 -13.33
C LEU A 128 -1.85 -21.76 -11.89
N ALA A 129 -2.20 -20.83 -11.00
CA ALA A 129 -2.55 -21.15 -9.62
C ALA A 129 -3.82 -22.04 -9.54
N LEU A 130 -4.83 -21.78 -10.37
CA LEU A 130 -6.03 -22.61 -10.46
C LEU A 130 -5.74 -24.01 -10.99
N LYS A 131 -4.86 -24.12 -12.00
CA LYS A 131 -4.45 -25.41 -12.58
C LYS A 131 -3.64 -26.27 -11.60
N ASN A 132 -2.77 -25.64 -10.81
CA ASN A 132 -1.94 -26.32 -9.82
C ASN A 132 -2.64 -26.49 -8.46
N TYR A 133 -3.88 -26.02 -8.33
CA TYR A 133 -4.67 -26.16 -7.12
C TYR A 133 -4.93 -27.63 -6.81
N ASN A 134 -4.56 -28.07 -5.62
CA ASN A 134 -4.77 -29.43 -5.14
C ASN A 134 -5.58 -29.46 -3.82
N GLY A 135 -5.90 -28.30 -3.26
CA GLY A 135 -6.57 -28.14 -1.97
C GLY A 135 -5.76 -28.69 -0.81
N THR A 136 -4.45 -28.90 -1.01
CA THR A 136 -3.50 -28.98 0.09
C THR A 136 -3.25 -27.57 0.58
N MET A 137 -2.71 -27.44 1.78
CA MET A 137 -2.34 -26.15 2.34
C MET A 137 -1.07 -25.62 1.62
N ASP A 138 -0.90 -25.78 0.32
CA ASP A 138 0.24 -25.21 -0.40
C ASP A 138 -0.01 -23.73 -0.76
N HIS A 139 1.09 -23.01 -1.03
CA HIS A 139 1.04 -21.56 -1.29
C HIS A 139 0.13 -21.18 -2.47
N HIS A 140 -0.01 -22.03 -3.48
CA HIS A 140 -0.91 -21.80 -4.62
C HIS A 140 -2.38 -21.96 -4.20
N SER A 141 -2.74 -23.01 -3.47
CA SER A 141 -4.11 -23.25 -3.05
C SER A 141 -4.59 -22.20 -2.03
N GLU A 142 -3.72 -21.81 -1.09
CA GLU A 142 -4.04 -20.77 -0.10
C GLU A 142 -4.25 -19.40 -0.77
N ALA A 143 -3.42 -19.05 -1.75
CA ALA A 143 -3.58 -17.80 -2.49
C ALA A 143 -4.91 -17.74 -3.23
N VAL A 144 -5.31 -18.82 -3.90
CA VAL A 144 -6.60 -18.93 -4.60
C VAL A 144 -7.76 -18.80 -3.59
N ASP A 145 -7.72 -19.56 -2.50
CA ASP A 145 -8.74 -19.54 -1.45
C ASP A 145 -8.91 -18.16 -0.82
N THR A 146 -7.80 -17.48 -0.54
CA THR A 146 -7.79 -16.14 0.07
C THR A 146 -8.39 -15.11 -0.86
N ILE A 147 -8.01 -15.14 -2.15
CA ILE A 147 -8.56 -14.23 -3.17
C ILE A 147 -10.07 -14.45 -3.28
N GLN A 148 -10.52 -15.70 -3.35
CA GLN A 148 -11.94 -16.05 -3.51
C GLN A 148 -12.79 -15.60 -2.32
N ARG A 149 -12.32 -15.85 -1.08
CA ARG A 149 -13.01 -15.40 0.14
C ARG A 149 -13.00 -13.88 0.30
N THR A 150 -11.87 -13.23 0.04
CA THR A 150 -11.70 -11.78 0.28
C THR A 150 -12.45 -10.95 -0.75
N LEU A 151 -12.43 -11.38 -2.01
CA LEU A 151 -13.05 -10.64 -3.10
C LEU A 151 -14.45 -11.16 -3.44
N HIS A 152 -14.92 -12.24 -2.80
CA HIS A 152 -16.22 -12.84 -3.08
C HIS A 152 -16.37 -13.22 -4.57
N CYS A 153 -15.41 -13.97 -5.09
CA CYS A 153 -15.33 -14.40 -6.49
C CYS A 153 -15.01 -15.89 -6.59
N CYS A 154 -15.18 -16.51 -7.76
CA CYS A 154 -14.83 -17.92 -7.97
C CYS A 154 -14.27 -18.16 -9.38
N GLY A 155 -13.17 -18.92 -9.45
CA GLY A 155 -12.47 -19.16 -10.72
C GLY A 155 -11.76 -17.93 -11.26
N VAL A 156 -11.29 -18.01 -12.51
CA VAL A 156 -10.54 -16.92 -13.15
C VAL A 156 -11.52 -15.93 -13.78
N GLN A 157 -12.28 -16.38 -14.76
CA GLN A 157 -13.31 -15.60 -15.45
C GLN A 157 -14.71 -15.98 -14.97
N ASN A 158 -14.91 -17.23 -14.55
CA ASN A 158 -16.18 -17.74 -14.04
C ASN A 158 -15.98 -18.93 -13.10
N TYR A 159 -16.96 -19.23 -12.23
CA TYR A 159 -16.94 -20.41 -11.37
C TYR A 159 -16.76 -21.72 -12.16
N SER A 160 -17.26 -21.79 -13.41
CA SER A 160 -17.13 -22.96 -14.29
C SER A 160 -15.68 -23.25 -14.71
N ASP A 161 -14.73 -22.34 -14.49
CA ASP A 161 -13.32 -22.61 -14.79
C ASP A 161 -12.77 -23.76 -13.96
N TRP A 162 -13.36 -24.04 -12.80
CA TRP A 162 -13.03 -25.20 -11.99
C TRP A 162 -13.27 -26.52 -12.72
N GLU A 163 -14.27 -26.62 -13.60
CA GLU A 163 -14.57 -27.84 -14.36
C GLU A 163 -13.40 -28.31 -15.24
N LYS A 164 -12.49 -27.40 -15.58
CA LYS A 164 -11.28 -27.68 -16.39
C LYS A 164 -10.08 -28.14 -15.54
N THR A 165 -10.22 -28.17 -14.21
CA THR A 165 -9.13 -28.51 -13.29
C THR A 165 -9.18 -29.97 -12.86
N GLU A 166 -8.02 -30.54 -12.54
CA GLU A 166 -7.93 -31.89 -11.98
C GLU A 166 -8.62 -31.98 -10.61
N TYR A 167 -8.54 -30.91 -9.81
CA TYR A 167 -9.20 -30.83 -8.50
C TYR A 167 -10.71 -31.07 -8.58
N PHE A 168 -11.38 -30.47 -9.55
CA PHE A 168 -12.83 -30.59 -9.70
C PHE A 168 -13.28 -32.03 -9.92
N THR A 169 -12.52 -32.82 -10.68
CA THR A 169 -12.85 -34.24 -10.93
C THR A 169 -12.91 -35.07 -9.64
N GLN A 170 -12.16 -34.68 -8.61
CA GLN A 170 -12.09 -35.40 -7.34
C GLN A 170 -13.01 -34.79 -6.27
N LYS A 171 -13.05 -33.46 -6.17
CA LYS A 171 -13.63 -32.74 -5.02
C LYS A 171 -14.68 -31.68 -5.39
N GLY A 172 -14.91 -31.42 -6.69
CA GLY A 172 -15.79 -30.35 -7.14
C GLY A 172 -15.17 -28.96 -6.99
N ILE A 173 -16.00 -27.93 -6.87
CA ILE A 173 -15.56 -26.55 -6.63
C ILE A 173 -15.10 -26.40 -5.17
N PRO A 174 -14.00 -25.68 -4.87
CA PRO A 174 -13.56 -25.52 -3.49
C PRO A 174 -14.52 -24.65 -2.67
N GLN A 175 -14.57 -24.92 -1.36
CA GLN A 175 -15.45 -24.22 -0.43
C GLN A 175 -15.14 -22.73 -0.27
N SER A 176 -13.94 -22.29 -0.62
CA SER A 176 -13.56 -20.87 -0.66
C SER A 176 -14.43 -20.04 -1.62
N CYS A 177 -15.10 -20.68 -2.59
CA CYS A 177 -16.05 -20.04 -3.49
C CYS A 177 -17.48 -19.88 -2.92
N CYS A 178 -17.79 -20.46 -1.76
CA CYS A 178 -19.14 -20.47 -1.21
C CYS A 178 -19.58 -19.08 -0.71
N LYS A 179 -20.83 -18.71 -0.98
CA LYS A 179 -21.45 -17.48 -0.45
C LYS A 179 -21.74 -17.57 1.05
N SER A 180 -22.07 -18.76 1.51
CA SER A 180 -22.36 -19.07 2.91
C SER A 180 -21.77 -20.43 3.25
N GLN A 181 -21.07 -20.54 4.38
CA GLN A 181 -20.44 -21.80 4.81
C GLN A 181 -21.49 -22.84 5.24
N ASP A 182 -22.65 -22.39 5.74
CA ASP A 182 -23.70 -23.25 6.29
C ASP A 182 -24.57 -23.92 5.21
N ASP A 183 -24.58 -23.36 4.00
CA ASP A 183 -25.43 -23.82 2.88
C ASP A 183 -24.60 -24.20 1.64
N CYS A 184 -23.41 -24.78 1.84
CA CYS A 184 -22.50 -25.12 0.75
C CYS A 184 -21.79 -26.46 1.00
N SER A 185 -22.56 -27.54 0.85
CA SER A 185 -22.07 -28.92 1.02
C SER A 185 -21.17 -29.36 -0.15
N VAL A 186 -20.32 -30.35 0.11
CA VAL A 186 -19.38 -30.89 -0.90
C VAL A 186 -20.15 -31.56 -2.05
N GLU A 187 -21.30 -32.16 -1.76
CA GLU A 187 -22.17 -32.78 -2.75
C GLU A 187 -22.74 -31.76 -3.74
N ASP A 188 -23.13 -30.57 -3.24
CA ASP A 188 -23.64 -29.50 -4.09
C ASP A 188 -22.54 -28.87 -4.96
N LEU A 189 -21.30 -28.83 -4.46
CA LEU A 189 -20.13 -28.30 -5.17
C LEU A 189 -19.63 -29.20 -6.31
N ARG A 190 -20.06 -30.47 -6.34
CA ARG A 190 -19.79 -31.42 -7.44
C ARG A 190 -20.80 -31.33 -8.58
N ASP A 191 -21.96 -30.73 -8.34
CA ASP A 191 -23.01 -30.53 -9.35
C ASP A 191 -23.01 -29.06 -9.82
N PRO A 192 -22.53 -28.76 -11.05
CA PRO A 192 -22.47 -27.39 -11.56
C PRO A 192 -23.80 -26.64 -11.52
N SER A 193 -24.92 -27.36 -11.63
CA SER A 193 -26.27 -26.77 -11.63
C SER A 193 -26.66 -26.25 -10.25
N LYS A 194 -26.30 -26.99 -9.20
CA LYS A 194 -26.53 -26.61 -7.80
C LYS A 194 -25.50 -25.61 -7.32
N ALA A 195 -24.23 -25.82 -7.68
CA ALA A 195 -23.13 -24.96 -7.31
C ALA A 195 -23.37 -23.49 -7.71
N LYS A 196 -23.93 -23.25 -8.90
CA LYS A 196 -24.24 -21.90 -9.42
C LYS A 196 -25.02 -21.01 -8.45
N GLN A 197 -25.94 -21.58 -7.66
CA GLN A 197 -26.73 -20.81 -6.70
C GLN A 197 -25.95 -20.51 -5.41
N LYS A 198 -25.06 -21.42 -5.02
CA LYS A 198 -24.36 -21.44 -3.73
C LYS A 198 -22.97 -20.79 -3.75
N VAL A 199 -22.34 -20.69 -4.92
CA VAL A 199 -21.01 -20.08 -5.09
C VAL A 199 -21.09 -18.69 -5.70
N PHE A 200 -20.02 -17.91 -5.54
CA PHE A 200 -19.81 -16.68 -6.29
C PHE A 200 -19.65 -17.00 -7.78
N VAL A 201 -20.46 -16.39 -8.64
CA VAL A 201 -20.48 -16.71 -10.08
C VAL A 201 -19.41 -15.93 -10.84
N ASP A 202 -19.09 -14.73 -10.35
CA ASP A 202 -18.14 -13.83 -10.98
C ASP A 202 -16.70 -14.32 -10.80
N GLY A 203 -15.93 -14.31 -11.89
CA GLY A 203 -14.51 -14.64 -11.87
C GLY A 203 -13.67 -13.58 -11.16
N CYS A 204 -12.63 -14.04 -10.46
CA CYS A 204 -11.76 -13.16 -9.71
C CYS A 204 -10.97 -12.19 -10.60
N PHE A 205 -10.56 -12.59 -11.81
CA PHE A 205 -9.89 -11.71 -12.75
C PHE A 205 -10.81 -10.57 -13.20
N LEU A 206 -12.04 -10.88 -13.58
CA LEU A 206 -13.01 -9.90 -14.05
C LEU A 206 -13.37 -8.91 -12.94
N LEU A 207 -13.57 -9.41 -11.71
CA LEU A 207 -13.88 -8.56 -10.57
C LEU A 207 -12.70 -7.66 -10.16
N VAL A 208 -11.48 -8.18 -10.10
CA VAL A 208 -10.28 -7.38 -9.82
C VAL A 208 -10.10 -6.31 -10.87
N THR A 209 -10.22 -6.65 -12.15
CA THR A 209 -9.95 -5.71 -13.24
C THR A 209 -11.03 -4.64 -13.39
N SER A 210 -12.31 -5.01 -13.25
CA SER A 210 -13.41 -4.03 -13.20
C SER A 210 -13.33 -3.13 -11.96
N THR A 211 -12.88 -3.66 -10.82
CA THR A 211 -12.61 -2.85 -9.62
C THR A 211 -11.43 -1.92 -9.84
N MET A 212 -10.33 -2.41 -10.44
CA MET A 212 -9.17 -1.57 -10.77
C MET A 212 -9.54 -0.45 -11.74
N GLU A 213 -10.34 -0.72 -12.77
CA GLU A 213 -10.78 0.28 -13.74
C GLU A 213 -11.73 1.31 -13.11
N SER A 214 -12.71 0.87 -12.32
CA SER A 214 -13.68 1.77 -11.67
C SER A 214 -13.08 2.58 -10.51
N LYS A 215 -12.07 2.05 -9.81
CA LYS A 215 -11.40 2.73 -8.68
C LYS A 215 -10.08 3.38 -9.06
N MET A 216 -9.63 3.27 -10.31
CA MET A 216 -8.37 3.86 -10.78
C MET A 216 -8.30 5.36 -10.48
N SER A 217 -9.41 6.07 -10.67
CA SER A 217 -9.49 7.52 -10.39
C SER A 217 -9.31 7.84 -8.91
N VAL A 218 -9.81 6.98 -8.01
CA VAL A 218 -9.63 7.16 -6.56
C VAL A 218 -8.17 6.92 -6.18
N VAL A 219 -7.55 5.86 -6.68
CA VAL A 219 -6.13 5.54 -6.43
C VAL A 219 -5.23 6.65 -6.97
N ALA A 220 -5.51 7.16 -8.18
CA ALA A 220 -4.80 8.29 -8.76
C ALA A 220 -4.96 9.56 -7.92
N GLY A 221 -6.17 9.83 -7.41
CA GLY A 221 -6.44 10.97 -6.53
C GLY A 221 -5.66 10.89 -5.21
N ILE A 222 -5.63 9.72 -4.56
CA ILE A 222 -4.85 9.49 -3.34
C ILE A 222 -3.36 9.70 -3.62
N SER A 223 -2.85 9.13 -4.70
CA SER A 223 -1.44 9.25 -5.11
C SER A 223 -1.05 10.71 -5.37
N PHE A 224 -1.90 11.46 -6.08
CA PHE A 224 -1.70 12.88 -6.32
C PHE A 224 -1.72 13.69 -5.01
N GLY A 225 -2.66 13.40 -4.11
CA GLY A 225 -2.72 14.03 -2.80
C GLY A 225 -1.45 13.82 -1.98
N ILE A 226 -0.91 12.59 -1.97
CA ILE A 226 0.37 12.27 -1.31
C ILE A 226 1.51 13.06 -1.95
N ALA A 227 1.57 13.15 -3.28
CA ALA A 227 2.60 13.90 -4.00
C ALA A 227 2.55 15.40 -3.66
N CYS A 228 1.35 16.01 -3.64
CA CYS A 228 1.17 17.40 -3.22
C CYS A 228 1.58 17.62 -1.76
N PHE A 229 1.18 16.71 -0.86
CA PHE A 229 1.55 16.78 0.55
C PHE A 229 3.07 16.73 0.75
N GLN A 230 3.77 15.85 0.02
CA GLN A 230 5.23 15.76 0.04
C GLN A 230 5.90 17.07 -0.42
N LEU A 231 5.37 17.69 -1.49
CA LEU A 231 5.87 18.98 -1.98
C LEU A 231 5.72 20.10 -0.95
N VAL A 232 4.61 20.13 -0.21
CA VAL A 232 4.42 21.08 0.90
C VAL A 232 5.53 20.92 1.94
N GLY A 233 5.87 19.69 2.33
CA GLY A 233 6.98 19.42 3.26
C GLY A 233 8.33 19.93 2.75
N ILE A 234 8.63 19.71 1.47
CA ILE A 234 9.87 20.19 0.82
C ILE A 234 9.91 21.72 0.84
N ILE A 235 8.83 22.39 0.44
CA ILE A 235 8.74 23.85 0.41
C ILE A 235 8.93 24.42 1.83
N LEU A 236 8.22 23.87 2.83
CA LEU A 236 8.35 24.32 4.22
C LEU A 236 9.77 24.17 4.76
N ALA A 237 10.42 23.03 4.52
CA ALA A 237 11.80 22.80 4.95
C ALA A 237 12.80 23.74 4.27
N CYS A 238 12.65 23.97 2.96
CA CYS A 238 13.46 24.91 2.19
C CYS A 238 13.26 26.35 2.65
N CYS A 239 12.01 26.80 2.79
CA CYS A 239 11.68 28.14 3.27
C CYS A 239 12.23 28.39 4.66
N LEU A 240 12.04 27.45 5.60
CA LEU A 240 12.58 27.56 6.95
C LEU A 240 14.12 27.62 6.94
N SER A 241 14.77 26.77 6.13
CA SER A 241 16.23 26.78 6.00
C SER A 241 16.75 28.12 5.45
N GLN A 242 16.13 28.65 4.38
CA GLN A 242 16.52 29.93 3.78
C GLN A 242 16.34 31.07 4.77
N TYR A 243 15.22 31.08 5.49
CA TYR A 243 14.91 32.14 6.45
C TYR A 243 15.88 32.14 7.65
N ILE A 244 16.23 30.97 8.17
CA ILE A 244 17.26 30.86 9.23
C ILE A 244 18.63 31.31 8.70
N THR A 245 19.00 30.89 7.49
CA THR A 245 20.28 31.24 6.86
C THR A 245 20.42 32.75 6.65
N ASN A 246 19.42 33.41 6.06
CA ASN A 246 19.46 34.84 5.78
C ASN A 246 19.58 35.67 7.07
N ASN A 247 18.88 35.28 8.14
CA ASN A 247 18.98 35.97 9.43
C ASN A 247 20.34 35.78 10.13
N GLN A 248 21.06 34.68 9.87
CA GLN A 248 22.40 34.47 10.43
C GLN A 248 23.44 35.39 9.76
N TYR A 249 23.36 35.58 8.43
CA TYR A 249 24.27 36.48 7.70
C TYR A 249 24.04 37.97 8.01
N GLU A 250 22.83 38.39 8.39
CA GLU A 250 22.57 39.78 8.81
C GLU A 250 23.16 40.15 10.18
N MET A 251 23.77 39.19 10.91
CA MET A 251 24.40 39.40 12.22
C MET A 251 25.94 39.44 12.19
N VAL A 252 26.56 39.27 11.02
CA VAL A 252 28.00 39.47 10.80
C VAL A 252 28.25 40.83 10.16
#